data_AF-A0A2V5U5M8-F1
#
_entry.id   AF-A0A2V5U5M8-F1
#
_cell.length_a   1.000
_cell.length_b   1.000
_cell.length_c   1.000
_cell.angle_alpha   90.00
_cell.angle_beta   90.00
_cell.angle_gamma   90.00
#
_symmetry.space_group_name_H-M   'P 1'
#
loop_
_entity.id
_entity.type
_entity.pdbx_description
1 polymer ?
#
loop_
_entity_poly.entity_id
_entity_poly.type
_entity_poly.pdbx_seq_one_letter_code
_entity_poly.pdbx_strand_id
1 'polypeptide(L)'
;MNVNEINAYLQRAREIIGDRSQAEIDYDNSVIAHLSAGMDIKRAIRAVNQEYPEEALKPGADQWSDLAARYNYIREHKTILKRLGMSE
;
A
#
# COMPACT_ATOMS: atom_id res chain seq x y z
N MET A 1 -22.08 -4.86 -1.85
CA MET A 1 -21.55 -5.96 -1.03
C MET A 1 -22.42 -6.07 0.20
N ASN A 2 -22.86 -7.28 0.54
CA ASN A 2 -23.49 -7.55 1.82
C ASN A 2 -22.43 -7.63 2.94
N VAL A 3 -22.87 -7.69 4.19
CA VAL A 3 -21.98 -7.69 5.36
C VAL A 3 -21.01 -8.89 5.35
N ASN A 4 -21.45 -10.06 4.90
CA ASN A 4 -20.59 -11.26 4.84
C ASN A 4 -19.49 -11.11 3.79
N GLU A 5 -19.80 -10.53 2.63
CA GLU A 5 -18.82 -10.24 1.57
C GLU A 5 -17.79 -9.18 2.01
N ILE A 6 -18.24 -8.14 2.73
CA ILE A 6 -17.35 -7.11 3.29
C ILE A 6 -16.39 -7.74 4.30
N ASN A 7 -16.90 -8.56 5.23
CA ASN A 7 -16.06 -9.21 6.23
C ASN A 7 -15.04 -10.16 5.60
N ALA A 8 -15.45 -10.99 4.63
CA ALA A 8 -14.54 -11.88 3.91
C ALA A 8 -13.45 -11.10 3.15
N TYR A 9 -13.82 -9.99 2.52
CA TYR A 9 -12.87 -9.09 1.86
C TYR A 9 -11.85 -8.51 2.85
N LEU A 10 -12.31 -7.96 3.98
CA LEU A 10 -11.44 -7.34 4.98
C LEU A 10 -10.48 -8.36 5.61
N GLN A 11 -10.97 -9.57 5.89
CA GLN A 11 -10.12 -10.67 6.35
C GLN A 11 -9.03 -10.98 5.31
N ARG A 12 -9.41 -11.14 4.04
CA ARG A 12 -8.45 -11.44 2.98
C ARG A 12 -7.44 -10.31 2.75
N ALA A 13 -7.88 -9.05 2.86
CA ALA A 13 -7.00 -7.90 2.74
C ALA A 13 -5.96 -7.88 3.86
N ARG A 14 -6.35 -8.22 5.10
CA ARG A 14 -5.41 -8.34 6.21
C ARG A 14 -4.37 -9.45 5.99
N GLU A 15 -4.77 -10.58 5.41
CA GLU A 15 -3.84 -11.65 5.05
C GLU A 15 -2.83 -11.26 3.96
N ILE A 16 -3.24 -10.42 3.00
CA ILE A 16 -2.39 -9.99 1.88
C ILE A 16 -1.46 -8.84 2.30
N ILE A 17 -2.01 -7.85 3.00
CA ILE A 17 -1.26 -6.64 3.36
C ILE A 17 -0.40 -6.88 4.61
N GLY A 18 -0.86 -7.74 5.51
CA GLY A 18 -0.26 -7.96 6.82
C GLY A 18 -0.63 -6.89 7.83
N ASP A 19 -0.26 -7.16 9.09
CA ASP A 19 -0.28 -6.14 10.13
C ASP A 19 0.83 -5.11 9.85
N ARG A 20 0.55 -3.83 10.12
CA ARG A 20 1.45 -2.70 9.89
C ARG A 20 1.38 -1.73 11.06
N SER A 21 2.51 -1.15 11.41
CA SER A 21 2.61 -0.01 12.31
C SER A 21 2.09 1.27 11.64
N GLN A 22 1.86 2.31 12.44
CA GLN A 22 1.49 3.63 11.91
C GLN A 22 2.58 4.18 10.97
N ALA A 23 3.85 3.95 11.28
CA ALA A 23 4.97 4.38 10.44
C ALA A 23 4.95 3.70 9.07
N GLU A 24 4.69 2.39 9.03
CA GLU A 24 4.53 1.64 7.77
C GLU A 24 3.31 2.11 6.97
N ILE A 25 2.21 2.46 7.64
CA ILE A 25 1.02 3.03 6.99
C ILE A 25 1.35 4.39 6.38
N ASP A 26 2.09 5.24 7.09
CA ASP A 26 2.49 6.57 6.61
C ASP A 26 3.46 6.47 5.42
N TYR A 27 4.41 5.53 5.49
CA TYR A 27 5.28 5.17 4.38
C TYR A 27 4.46 4.72 3.15
N ASP A 28 3.54 3.76 3.34
CA ASP A 28 2.70 3.25 2.26
C ASP A 28 1.83 4.37 1.64
N ASN A 29 1.31 5.28 2.46
CA ASN A 29 0.55 6.45 2.02
C ASN A 29 1.38 7.39 1.15
N SER A 30 2.62 7.70 1.56
CA SER A 30 3.51 8.56 0.76
C SER A 30 3.85 7.89 -0.59
N VAL A 31 4.09 6.57 -0.61
CA VAL A 31 4.36 5.85 -1.87
C VAL A 31 3.15 5.94 -2.80
N ILE A 32 1.94 5.71 -2.28
CA ILE A 32 0.71 5.77 -3.06
C ILE A 32 0.45 7.18 -3.60
N ALA A 33 0.76 8.23 -2.83
CA ALA A 33 0.64 9.61 -3.29
C ALA A 33 1.55 9.89 -4.49
N HIS A 34 2.81 9.46 -4.42
CA HIS A 34 3.78 9.58 -5.51
C HIS A 34 3.37 8.78 -6.75
N LEU A 35 2.88 7.54 -6.57
CA LEU A 35 2.35 6.72 -7.68
C LEU A 35 1.13 7.38 -8.33
N SER A 36 0.24 7.98 -7.52
CA SER A 36 -0.95 8.68 -8.02
C SER A 36 -0.61 9.97 -8.77
N ALA A 37 0.53 10.59 -8.45
CA ALA A 37 1.10 11.72 -9.19
C ALA A 37 1.80 11.29 -10.51
N GLY A 38 1.82 9.99 -10.84
CA GLY A 38 2.37 9.46 -12.08
C GLY A 38 3.83 9.02 -12.01
N MET A 39 4.42 8.91 -10.82
CA MET A 39 5.76 8.32 -10.68
C MET A 39 5.74 6.81 -10.89
N ASP A 40 6.81 6.26 -11.46
CA ASP A 40 7.03 4.82 -11.43
C ASP A 40 7.46 4.36 -10.02
N ILE A 41 7.29 3.06 -9.75
CA ILE A 41 7.55 2.47 -8.43
C ILE A 41 8.98 2.71 -7.93
N LYS A 42 10.00 2.69 -8.81
CA LYS A 42 11.39 2.87 -8.38
C LYS A 42 11.62 4.29 -7.92
N ARG A 43 11.09 5.26 -8.65
CA ARG A 43 11.18 6.69 -8.28
C ARG A 43 10.36 7.00 -7.03
N ALA A 44 9.15 6.47 -6.90
CA ALA A 44 8.32 6.63 -5.71
C ALA A 44 9.04 6.09 -4.47
N ILE A 45 9.51 4.83 -4.49
CA ILE A 45 10.26 4.24 -3.37
C ILE A 45 11.51 5.04 -3.03
N ARG A 46 12.26 5.50 -4.04
CA ARG A 46 13.45 6.32 -3.78
C ARG A 46 13.11 7.64 -3.09
N ALA A 47 12.03 8.30 -3.48
CA ALA A 47 11.59 9.55 -2.84
C ALA A 47 11.14 9.29 -1.39
N VAL A 48 10.29 8.28 -1.17
CA VAL A 48 9.79 7.97 0.17
C VAL A 48 10.90 7.47 1.10
N ASN A 49 11.87 6.69 0.61
CA ASN A 49 13.05 6.32 1.39
C ASN A 49 13.86 7.53 1.91
N GLN A 50 13.82 8.67 1.22
CA GLN A 50 14.48 9.90 1.67
C GLN A 50 13.67 10.60 2.77
N GLU A 51 12.35 10.52 2.71
CA GLU A 51 11.42 11.08 3.70
C GLU A 51 11.37 10.22 4.98
N TYR A 52 11.43 8.89 4.82
CA TYR A 52 11.27 7.88 5.87
C TYR A 52 12.47 6.91 5.85
N PRO A 53 13.65 7.34 6.33
CA PRO A 53 14.85 6.51 6.28
C PRO A 53 14.78 5.25 7.16
N GLU A 54 13.98 5.29 8.23
CA GLU A 54 13.79 4.15 9.16
C GLU A 54 12.97 3.01 8.53
N GLU A 55 12.01 3.35 7.66
CA GLU A 55 11.14 2.41 6.94
C GLU A 55 11.64 2.09 5.51
N ALA A 56 12.86 2.49 5.20
CA ALA A 56 13.35 2.50 3.82
C ALA A 56 13.42 1.09 3.20
N LEU A 57 12.66 0.88 2.13
CA LEU A 57 12.66 -0.37 1.37
C LEU A 57 13.89 -0.45 0.45
N LYS A 58 14.59 -1.59 0.47
CA LYS A 58 15.76 -1.88 -0.38
C LYS A 58 15.51 -3.12 -1.26
N PRO A 59 14.54 -3.06 -2.19
CA PRO A 59 14.20 -4.21 -3.02
C PRO A 59 15.33 -4.61 -3.96
N GLY A 60 15.56 -5.91 -4.08
CA GLY A 60 16.39 -6.55 -5.11
C GLY A 60 15.84 -6.34 -6.52
N ALA A 61 16.64 -6.67 -7.53
CA ALA A 61 16.27 -6.47 -8.93
C ALA A 61 15.02 -7.26 -9.36
N ASP A 62 14.81 -8.41 -8.74
CA ASP A 62 13.69 -9.34 -8.92
C ASP A 62 12.44 -8.96 -8.12
N GLN A 63 12.57 -8.15 -7.07
CA GLN A 63 11.49 -7.81 -6.15
C GLN A 63 10.61 -6.64 -6.62
N TRP A 64 11.03 -5.90 -7.65
CA TRP A 64 10.32 -4.70 -8.10
C TRP A 64 8.92 -4.98 -8.63
N SER A 65 8.73 -6.10 -9.33
CA SER A 65 7.41 -6.48 -9.88
C SER A 65 6.42 -6.79 -8.76
N ASP A 66 6.85 -7.57 -7.76
CA ASP A 66 6.02 -7.91 -6.61
C ASP A 66 5.72 -6.69 -5.75
N LEU A 67 6.70 -5.80 -5.58
CA LEU A 67 6.51 -4.55 -4.85
C LEU A 67 5.50 -3.64 -5.54
N ALA A 68 5.56 -3.53 -6.87
CA ALA A 68 4.56 -2.80 -7.64
C ALA A 68 3.16 -3.41 -7.50
N ALA A 69 3.05 -4.75 -7.53
CA ALA A 69 1.79 -5.46 -7.31
C ALA A 69 1.22 -5.20 -5.90
N ARG A 70 2.07 -5.23 -4.86
CA ARG A 70 1.68 -4.89 -3.48
C ARG A 70 1.12 -3.47 -3.40
N TYR A 71 1.82 -2.48 -3.93
CA TYR A 71 1.34 -1.09 -3.88
C TYR A 71 0.09 -0.83 -4.69
N ASN A 72 -0.07 -1.51 -5.84
CA ASN A 72 -1.34 -1.50 -6.56
C ASN A 72 -2.47 -2.06 -5.71
N TYR A 73 -2.26 -3.20 -5.04
CA TYR A 73 -3.26 -3.78 -4.14
C TYR A 73 -3.64 -2.83 -3.02
N ILE A 74 -2.68 -2.21 -2.32
CA ILE A 74 -2.96 -1.29 -1.21
C ILE A 74 -3.74 -0.06 -1.71
N ARG A 75 -3.40 0.48 -2.89
CA ARG A 75 -4.12 1.60 -3.50
C ARG A 75 -5.59 1.25 -3.79
N GLU A 76 -5.83 0.09 -4.39
CA GLU A 76 -7.20 -0.39 -4.64
C GLU A 76 -7.94 -0.66 -3.32
N HIS A 77 -7.25 -1.24 -2.33
CA HIS A 77 -7.79 -1.50 -1.01
C HIS A 77 -8.31 -0.22 -0.35
N LYS A 78 -7.49 0.84 -0.31
CA LYS A 78 -7.88 2.17 0.20
C LYS A 78 -9.05 2.77 -0.57
N THR A 79 -9.10 2.56 -1.89
CA THR A 79 -10.25 3.00 -2.72
C THR A 79 -11.54 2.30 -2.33
N ILE A 80 -11.48 0.99 -2.06
CA ILE A 80 -12.63 0.20 -1.59
C ILE A 80 -13.07 0.67 -0.21
N LEU A 81 -12.15 0.85 0.75
CA LEU A 81 -12.48 1.35 2.08
C LEU A 81 -13.20 2.70 2.01
N LYS A 82 -12.69 3.64 1.20
CA LYS A 82 -13.34 4.94 0.98
C LYS A 82 -14.76 4.82 0.45
N ARG A 83 -15.00 3.90 -0.50
CA ARG A 83 -16.35 3.64 -1.05
C ARG A 83 -17.31 3.04 -0.01
N LEU A 84 -16.77 2.33 0.97
CA LEU A 84 -17.52 1.74 2.08
C LEU A 84 -17.71 2.72 3.25
N GLY A 85 -17.18 3.94 3.18
CA GLY A 85 -17.19 4.89 4.30
C GLY A 85 -16.29 4.47 5.46
N MET A 86 -15.29 3.63 5.19
CA MET A 86 -14.33 3.11 6.17
C MET A 86 -12.98 3.82 6.01
N SER A 87 -12.19 3.83 7.08
CA SER A 87 -10.79 4.25 7.08
C SER A 87 -9.90 3.04 7.39
N GLU A 88 -8.64 3.12 6.97
CA GLU A 88 -7.62 2.12 7.31
C GLU A 88 -7.16 2.29 8.76
#